data_AF-A0A6P0V5A0-F1
#
_entry.id   AF-A0A6P0V5A0-F1
#
_cell.length_a   1.000
_cell.length_b   1.000
_cell.length_c   1.000
_cell.angle_alpha   90.00
_cell.angle_beta   90.00
_cell.angle_gamma   90.00
#
_symmetry.space_group_name_H-M   'P 1'
#
loop_
_entity.id
_entity.type
_entity.pdbx_description
1 polymer ?
#
loop_
_entity_poly.entity_id
_entity_poly.type
_entity_poly.pdbx_seq_one_letter_code
_entity_poly.pdbx_strand_id
1 'polypeptide(L)'
;MTELTIPTVKQISWVELANQILLDIKKIQSYYGEPIAAIYVDNLLRTMQTLRDRLPSEPYTEVFMALHDAMAASNRWLDYKPHQYQGVHDVMITFINSQLTNEDVEKAILALEELGFDTLPFGVGFIDLENDD
;
A
#
# COMPACT_ATOMS: atom_id res chain seq x y z
N MET A 1 30.63 -20.18 -6.49
CA MET A 1 30.34 -19.16 -7.51
C MET A 1 28.88 -18.80 -7.35
N THR A 2 28.59 -17.62 -6.83
CA THR A 2 27.22 -17.11 -6.71
C THR A 2 26.87 -16.46 -8.05
N GLU A 3 25.87 -16.99 -8.76
CA GLU A 3 25.34 -16.33 -9.96
C GLU A 3 24.75 -14.98 -9.54
N LEU A 4 25.40 -13.89 -9.97
CA LEU A 4 24.80 -12.56 -9.92
C LEU A 4 23.74 -12.51 -11.01
N THR A 5 22.49 -12.79 -10.64
CA THR A 5 21.34 -12.62 -11.53
C THR A 5 21.16 -11.13 -11.83
N ILE A 6 21.30 -10.76 -13.11
CA ILE A 6 21.07 -9.39 -13.58
C ILE A 6 19.57 -9.11 -13.49
N PRO A 7 19.13 -8.06 -12.77
CA PRO A 7 17.71 -7.73 -12.68
C PRO A 7 17.13 -7.40 -14.06
N THR A 8 15.91 -7.85 -14.32
CA THR A 8 15.22 -7.50 -15.57
C THR A 8 14.79 -6.03 -15.56
N VAL A 9 14.59 -5.41 -16.74
CA VAL A 9 14.11 -4.02 -16.85
C VAL A 9 12.78 -3.81 -16.08
N LYS A 10 11.90 -4.82 -16.10
CA LYS A 10 10.63 -4.81 -15.35
C LYS A 10 10.88 -4.75 -13.84
N GLN A 11 11.87 -5.48 -13.35
CA GLN A 11 12.25 -5.49 -11.93
C GLN A 11 12.88 -4.17 -11.49
N ILE A 12 13.71 -3.54 -12.34
CA ILE A 12 14.26 -2.20 -12.07
C ILE A 12 13.14 -1.17 -11.97
N SER A 13 12.21 -1.17 -12.93
CA SER A 13 11.07 -0.25 -12.93
C SER A 13 10.12 -0.46 -11.73
N TRP A 14 9.97 -1.67 -11.23
CA TRP A 14 9.18 -1.96 -10.03
C TRP A 14 9.84 -1.35 -8.79
N VAL A 15 11.12 -1.65 -8.56
CA VAL A 15 11.85 -1.18 -7.37
C VAL A 15 11.89 0.34 -7.30
N GLU A 16 11.98 1.02 -8.44
CA GLU A 16 11.88 2.48 -8.52
C GLU A 16 10.50 3.00 -8.05
N LEU A 17 9.41 2.39 -8.51
CA LEU A 17 8.05 2.75 -8.08
C LEU A 17 7.86 2.46 -6.58
N ALA A 18 8.33 1.32 -6.09
CA ALA A 18 8.24 0.94 -4.70
C ALA A 18 8.99 1.91 -3.78
N ASN A 19 10.21 2.31 -4.16
CA ASN A 19 11.00 3.28 -3.42
C ASN A 19 10.34 4.67 -3.40
N GLN A 20 9.72 5.08 -4.52
CA GLN A 20 8.97 6.32 -4.58
C GLN A 20 7.75 6.29 -3.64
N ILE A 21 7.02 5.17 -3.61
CA ILE A 21 5.90 4.96 -2.68
C ILE A 21 6.37 5.07 -1.22
N LEU A 22 7.45 4.36 -0.84
CA LEU A 22 8.00 4.44 0.52
C LEU A 22 8.41 5.86 0.90
N LEU A 23 9.05 6.58 -0.03
CA LEU A 23 9.47 7.96 0.17
C LEU A 23 8.26 8.86 0.45
N ASP A 24 7.20 8.74 -0.33
CA ASP A 24 6.01 9.58 -0.16
C ASP A 24 5.28 9.25 1.15
N ILE A 25 5.19 7.98 1.56
CA ILE A 25 4.67 7.58 2.88
C ILE A 25 5.44 8.29 4.00
N LYS A 26 6.79 8.31 3.94
CA LYS A 26 7.63 9.01 4.93
C LYS A 26 7.42 10.51 4.92
N LYS A 27 7.18 11.12 3.77
CA LYS A 27 6.90 12.55 3.68
C LYS A 27 5.52 12.88 4.25
N ILE A 28 4.49 12.07 3.97
CA ILE A 28 3.16 12.22 4.57
C ILE A 28 3.24 12.14 6.09
N GLN A 29 3.98 11.16 6.62
CA GLN A 29 4.26 11.04 8.05
C GLN A 29 4.91 12.31 8.63
N SER A 30 5.95 12.82 7.95
CA SER A 30 6.76 13.95 8.43
C SER A 30 6.02 15.28 8.40
N TYR A 31 5.07 15.43 7.47
CA TYR A 31 4.25 16.63 7.28
C TYR A 31 2.81 16.43 7.76
N TYR A 32 2.58 15.52 8.71
CA TYR A 32 1.25 15.20 9.20
C TYR A 32 0.47 16.44 9.67
N GLY A 33 -0.75 16.60 9.17
CA GLY A 33 -1.61 17.74 9.48
C GLY A 33 -1.26 19.03 8.74
N GLU A 34 -0.20 19.04 7.93
CA GLU A 34 0.20 20.21 7.15
C GLU A 34 -0.36 20.15 5.71
N PRO A 35 -0.76 21.30 5.12
CA PRO A 35 -1.27 21.33 3.75
C PRO A 35 -0.30 20.75 2.70
N ILE A 36 1.01 20.82 2.94
CA ILE A 36 2.02 20.27 2.03
C ILE A 36 1.94 18.74 1.93
N ALA A 37 1.39 18.05 2.93
CA ALA A 37 1.18 16.60 2.88
C ALA A 37 0.31 16.16 1.70
N ALA A 38 -0.65 17.00 1.30
CA ALA A 38 -1.55 16.69 0.17
C ALA A 38 -0.79 16.49 -1.15
N ILE A 39 0.34 17.17 -1.35
CA ILE A 39 1.18 16.99 -2.54
C ILE A 39 1.79 15.58 -2.56
N TYR A 40 2.26 15.11 -1.40
CA TYR A 40 2.85 13.78 -1.28
C TYR A 40 1.80 12.68 -1.37
N VAL A 41 0.58 12.90 -0.84
CA VAL A 41 -0.55 11.98 -1.03
C VAL A 41 -0.94 11.87 -2.49
N ASP A 42 -1.10 12.99 -3.20
CA ASP A 42 -1.42 13.00 -4.64
C ASP A 42 -0.36 12.25 -5.46
N ASN A 43 0.93 12.45 -5.13
CA ASN A 43 2.01 11.71 -5.78
C ASN A 43 1.99 10.21 -5.46
N LEU A 44 1.75 9.86 -4.19
CA LEU A 44 1.64 8.48 -3.73
C LEU A 44 0.53 7.72 -4.47
N LEU A 45 -0.68 8.27 -4.49
CA LEU A 45 -1.84 7.63 -5.12
C LEU A 45 -1.63 7.45 -6.63
N ARG A 46 -1.08 8.45 -7.33
CA ARG A 46 -0.72 8.33 -8.75
C ARG A 46 0.37 7.29 -9.01
N THR A 47 1.32 7.14 -8.09
CA THR A 47 2.39 6.15 -8.21
C THR A 47 1.84 4.73 -8.03
N MET A 48 0.94 4.51 -7.06
CA MET A 48 0.20 3.25 -6.90
C MET A 48 -0.68 2.93 -8.11
N GLN A 49 -1.32 3.94 -8.69
CA GLN A 49 -2.08 3.80 -9.93
C GLN A 49 -1.18 3.36 -11.10
N THR A 50 -0.01 3.99 -11.24
CA THR A 50 0.99 3.62 -12.26
C THR A 50 1.50 2.19 -12.05
N LEU A 51 1.68 1.77 -10.79
CA LEU A 51 2.03 0.41 -10.44
C LEU A 51 0.98 -0.57 -10.94
N ARG A 52 -0.30 -0.34 -10.64
CA ARG A 52 -1.42 -1.15 -11.13
C ARG A 52 -1.43 -1.27 -12.66
N ASP A 53 -1.25 -0.15 -13.34
CA ASP A 53 -1.35 -0.11 -14.80
C ASP A 53 -0.20 -0.85 -15.50
N ARG A 54 1.00 -0.86 -14.90
CA ARG A 54 2.19 -1.53 -15.46
C ARG A 54 2.33 -2.98 -15.01
N LEU A 55 1.87 -3.28 -13.80
CA LEU A 55 2.15 -4.52 -13.07
C LEU A 55 0.86 -5.12 -12.45
N PRO A 56 -0.24 -5.26 -13.21
CA PRO A 56 -1.55 -5.59 -12.64
C PRO A 56 -1.66 -6.99 -12.03
N SER A 57 -0.82 -7.93 -12.47
CA SER A 57 -0.87 -9.35 -12.03
C SER A 57 0.17 -9.68 -10.96
N GLU A 58 0.88 -8.68 -10.46
CA GLU A 58 1.95 -8.91 -9.51
C GLU A 58 1.41 -8.84 -8.07
N PRO A 59 1.79 -9.77 -7.17
CA PRO A 59 1.17 -9.86 -5.84
C PRO A 59 1.31 -8.59 -4.99
N TYR A 60 2.44 -7.88 -5.09
CA TYR A 60 2.63 -6.61 -4.38
C TYR A 60 1.63 -5.53 -4.81
N THR A 61 1.20 -5.54 -6.08
CA THR A 61 0.22 -4.57 -6.60
C THR A 61 -1.08 -4.64 -5.81
N GLU A 62 -1.51 -5.83 -5.41
CA GLU A 62 -2.70 -6.02 -4.58
C GLU A 62 -2.58 -5.31 -3.23
N VAL A 63 -1.45 -5.47 -2.55
CA VAL A 63 -1.17 -4.83 -1.26
C VAL A 63 -1.15 -3.29 -1.39
N PHE A 64 -0.51 -2.76 -2.43
CA PHE A 64 -0.50 -1.30 -2.68
C PHE A 64 -1.86 -0.77 -3.07
N MET A 65 -2.69 -1.56 -3.77
CA MET A 65 -4.04 -1.14 -4.12
C MET A 65 -5.00 -1.17 -2.92
N ALA A 66 -4.84 -2.12 -2.01
CA ALA A 66 -5.57 -2.12 -0.73
C ALA A 66 -5.27 -0.85 0.08
N LEU A 67 -3.99 -0.45 0.15
CA LEU A 67 -3.59 0.82 0.79
C LEU A 67 -4.11 2.04 0.02
N HIS A 68 -4.01 2.04 -1.31
CA HIS A 68 -4.54 3.11 -2.16
C HIS A 68 -6.02 3.36 -1.85
N ASP A 69 -6.83 2.31 -1.87
CA ASP A 69 -8.28 2.41 -1.67
C ASP A 69 -8.60 2.87 -0.25
N ALA A 70 -7.88 2.35 0.75
CA ALA A 70 -8.00 2.79 2.13
C ALA A 70 -7.81 4.31 2.29
N MET A 71 -6.77 4.85 1.66
CA MET A 71 -6.38 6.27 1.73
C MET A 71 -7.26 7.18 0.86
N ALA A 72 -7.58 6.75 -0.36
CA ALA A 72 -8.29 7.55 -1.34
C ALA A 72 -9.78 7.68 -1.01
N ALA A 73 -10.39 6.62 -0.46
CA ALA A 73 -11.79 6.63 -0.06
C ALA A 73 -12.05 7.77 0.91
N SER A 74 -12.96 8.68 0.54
CA SER A 74 -13.38 9.84 1.32
C SER A 74 -12.24 10.71 1.87
N ASN A 75 -11.06 10.72 1.24
CA ASN A 75 -9.84 11.39 1.72
C ASN A 75 -9.38 10.95 3.13
N ARG A 76 -9.61 9.69 3.50
CA ARG A 76 -9.26 9.15 4.83
C ARG A 76 -7.76 9.16 5.15
N TRP A 77 -6.90 9.44 4.17
CA TRP A 77 -5.51 9.79 4.46
C TRP A 77 -5.36 10.91 5.51
N LEU A 78 -6.35 11.81 5.64
CA LEU A 78 -6.35 12.84 6.68
C LEU A 78 -6.51 12.28 8.10
N ASP A 79 -7.14 11.12 8.22
CA ASP A 79 -7.52 10.53 9.51
C ASP A 79 -6.38 9.74 10.15
N TYR A 80 -5.52 9.13 9.32
CA TYR A 80 -4.40 8.30 9.76
C TYR A 80 -3.28 9.10 10.43
N LYS A 81 -2.72 8.55 11.51
CA LYS A 81 -1.70 9.16 12.36
C LYS A 81 -0.28 8.82 11.89
N PRO A 82 0.73 9.60 12.30
CA PRO A 82 2.13 9.34 11.94
C PRO A 82 2.62 7.90 12.22
N HIS A 83 2.19 7.29 13.32
CA HIS A 83 2.59 5.91 13.64
C HIS A 83 1.95 4.87 12.72
N GLN A 84 0.76 5.15 12.16
CA GLN A 84 0.11 4.27 11.18
C GLN A 84 0.90 4.30 9.86
N TYR A 85 1.32 5.48 9.41
CA TYR A 85 2.22 5.62 8.25
C TYR A 85 3.57 4.94 8.45
N GLN A 86 4.13 5.00 9.66
CA GLN A 86 5.33 4.24 10.01
C GLN A 86 5.10 2.73 9.87
N GLY A 87 4.00 2.23 10.42
CA GLY A 87 3.64 0.81 10.30
C GLY A 87 3.48 0.37 8.85
N VAL A 88 2.82 1.17 8.01
CA VAL A 88 2.71 0.90 6.57
C VAL A 88 4.09 0.79 5.93
N HIS A 89 4.97 1.75 6.20
CA HIS A 89 6.33 1.72 5.64
C HIS A 89 7.07 0.43 6.06
N ASP A 90 6.92 0.00 7.32
CA ASP A 90 7.56 -1.19 7.86
C ASP A 90 6.98 -2.48 7.30
N VAL A 91 5.68 -2.53 7.02
CA VAL A 91 5.08 -3.64 6.25
C VAL A 91 5.67 -3.66 4.85
N MET A 92 5.65 -2.54 4.13
CA MET A 92 6.00 -2.45 2.72
C MET A 92 7.47 -2.80 2.42
N ILE A 93 8.40 -2.40 3.30
CA ILE A 93 9.82 -2.66 3.09
C ILE A 93 10.17 -4.16 3.12
N THR A 94 9.35 -4.99 3.79
CA THR A 94 9.62 -6.44 3.92
C THR A 94 9.52 -7.20 2.60
N PHE A 95 8.83 -6.65 1.60
CA PHE A 95 8.56 -7.35 0.34
C PHE A 95 9.08 -6.68 -0.93
N ILE A 96 9.69 -5.50 -0.86
CA ILE A 96 10.28 -4.83 -2.06
C ILE A 96 11.29 -5.72 -2.79
N ASN A 97 12.04 -6.53 -2.05
CA ASN A 97 13.08 -7.40 -2.58
C ASN A 97 12.73 -8.90 -2.49
N SER A 98 11.49 -9.22 -2.16
CA SER A 98 11.05 -10.60 -1.89
C SER A 98 10.06 -11.06 -2.97
N GLN A 99 10.08 -12.35 -3.30
CA GLN A 99 8.96 -12.95 -4.02
C GLN A 99 7.82 -13.20 -3.03
N LEU A 100 6.70 -12.53 -3.25
CA LEU A 100 5.50 -12.68 -2.44
C LEU A 100 4.71 -13.91 -2.87
N THR A 101 4.32 -14.72 -1.90
CA THR A 101 3.26 -15.72 -2.05
C THR A 101 1.89 -15.08 -1.79
N ASN A 102 0.81 -15.78 -2.13
CA ASN A 102 -0.54 -15.32 -1.81
C ASN A 102 -0.76 -15.18 -0.28
N GLU A 103 -0.15 -16.05 0.52
CA GLU A 103 -0.21 -15.97 1.98
C GLU A 103 0.52 -14.72 2.50
N ASP A 104 1.61 -14.32 1.87
CA ASP A 104 2.32 -13.08 2.23
C ASP A 104 1.51 -11.83 1.89
N VAL A 105 0.78 -11.85 0.76
CA VAL A 105 -0.16 -10.77 0.39
C VAL A 105 -1.27 -10.64 1.41
N GLU A 106 -1.93 -11.75 1.75
CA GLU A 106 -3.01 -11.76 2.74
C GLU A 106 -2.53 -11.22 4.09
N LYS A 107 -1.38 -11.70 4.59
CA LYS A 107 -0.77 -11.19 5.83
C LYS A 107 -0.45 -9.70 5.76
N ALA A 108 0.03 -9.21 4.62
CA ALA A 108 0.33 -7.80 4.45
C ALA A 108 -0.95 -6.94 4.49
N ILE A 109 -2.04 -7.39 3.86
CA ILE A 109 -3.34 -6.70 3.90
C ILE A 109 -3.91 -6.70 5.33
N LEU A 110 -3.89 -7.84 6.02
CA LEU A 110 -4.29 -7.93 7.43
C LEU A 110 -3.46 -7.00 8.32
N ALA A 111 -2.14 -6.90 8.08
CA ALA A 111 -1.29 -5.97 8.81
C ALA A 111 -1.69 -4.49 8.56
N LEU A 112 -2.15 -4.14 7.35
CA LEU A 112 -2.71 -2.80 7.09
C LEU A 112 -3.99 -2.56 7.88
N GLU A 113 -4.87 -3.56 7.96
CA GLU A 113 -6.12 -3.50 8.74
C GLU A 113 -5.86 -3.38 10.25
N GLU A 114 -4.90 -4.14 10.78
CA GLU A 114 -4.44 -4.03 12.18
C GLU A 114 -3.86 -2.65 12.50
N LEU A 115 -3.25 -1.98 11.50
CA LEU A 115 -2.82 -0.60 11.60
C LEU A 115 -3.97 0.41 11.50
N GLY A 116 -5.20 -0.04 11.22
CA GLY A 116 -6.41 0.77 11.14
C GLY A 116 -6.75 1.29 9.73
N PHE A 117 -6.14 0.76 8.68
CA PHE A 117 -6.50 1.08 7.30
C PHE A 117 -7.69 0.20 6.87
N ASP A 118 -8.79 0.84 6.47
CA ASP A 118 -9.94 0.14 5.90
C ASP A 118 -9.67 -0.17 4.42
N THR A 119 -9.13 -1.37 4.17
CA THR A 119 -8.66 -1.93 2.89
C THR A 119 -9.79 -2.34 1.95
N LEU A 120 -11.03 -2.46 2.46
CA LEU A 120 -12.22 -2.82 1.68
C LEU A 120 -13.33 -1.74 1.82
N PRO A 121 -13.04 -0.47 1.51
CA PRO A 121 -13.98 0.61 1.82
C PRO A 121 -15.20 0.70 0.91
N PHE A 122 -15.18 -0.08 -0.17
CA PHE A 122 -16.29 -0.24 -1.10
C PHE A 122 -17.01 -1.58 -0.91
N GLY A 123 -16.60 -2.36 0.10
CA GLY A 123 -17.27 -3.59 0.46
C GLY A 123 -18.72 -3.31 0.84
N VAL A 124 -19.64 -4.09 0.28
CA VAL A 124 -21.00 -4.16 0.82
C VAL A 124 -20.86 -4.88 2.14
N GLY A 125 -21.09 -4.20 3.27
CA GLY A 125 -21.14 -4.86 4.56
C GLY A 125 -22.11 -6.03 4.43
N PHE A 126 -21.62 -7.25 4.65
CA PHE A 126 -22.50 -8.39 4.82
C PHE A 126 -23.27 -8.07 6.10
N ILE A 127 -24.49 -7.53 5.95
CA ILE A 127 -25.44 -7.51 7.04
C ILE A 127 -25.65 -8.99 7.32
N ASP A 128 -25.08 -9.48 8.42
CA ASP A 128 -25.42 -10.77 8.97
C ASP A 128 -26.92 -10.72 9.27
N LEU A 129 -27.72 -11.23 8.34
CA LEU A 129 -29.11 -11.56 8.54
C LEU A 129 -29.19 -12.86 9.36
N GLU A 130 -28.52 -12.87 10.51
CA GLU A 130 -28.71 -13.90 11.53
C GLU A 130 -29.34 -13.21 12.73
N ASN A 131 -30.65 -13.45 12.86
CA ASN A 131 -31.49 -13.49 14.07
C ASN A 131 -32.85 -12.84 13.80
N ASP A 132 -33.68 -13.52 13.02
CA ASP A 132 -35.14 -13.49 13.14
C ASP A 132 -35.60 -14.96 13.05
N ASP A 133 -35.50 -15.68 14.17
CA ASP A 133 -36.28 -16.88 14.50
C ASP A 133 -36.41 -17.02 16.03
#